data_AF-A0A9D6JRU7-F1
#
_entry.id   AF-A0A9D6JRU7-F1
#
_cell.length_a   1.000
_cell.length_b   1.000
_cell.length_c   1.000
_cell.angle_alpha   90.00
_cell.angle_beta   90.00
_cell.angle_gamma   90.00
#
_symmetry.space_group_name_H-M   'P 1'
#
loop_
_entity.id
_entity.type
_entity.pdbx_description
1 polymer ?
#
loop_
_entity_poly.entity_id
_entity_poly.type
_entity_poly.pdbx_seq_one_letter_code
_entity_poly.pdbx_strand_id
1 'polypeptide(L)'
;MKNRVRKIFMGLSILLFIFPVLVIADEKEATDSTDQLYEKAYGLYNQSKYDEAIQIFEDILKENPKHLKAQVYYGVSLMGKEDFDRAIQELTKALALDEKFPLTHYALAVSFARKKSPDAQKAQEYLDRAKKSGYRVPSWFEQYVERLKTGKILPQKEEKQKQ
;
A
#
# COMPACT_ATOMS: atom_id res chain seq x y z
N MET A 1 -75.75 -20.73 -5.49
CA MET A 1 -75.44 -19.65 -4.52
C MET A 1 -74.56 -18.59 -5.21
N LYS A 2 -75.13 -17.38 -5.36
CA LYS A 2 -74.53 -16.06 -5.68
C LYS A 2 -73.41 -15.96 -6.74
N ASN A 3 -73.82 -15.56 -7.94
CA ASN A 3 -73.08 -14.65 -8.82
C ASN A 3 -72.77 -13.33 -8.09
N ARG A 4 -71.54 -12.82 -8.23
CA ARG A 4 -71.29 -11.38 -8.24
C ARG A 4 -69.99 -11.03 -8.98
N VAL A 5 -70.16 -10.70 -10.26
CA VAL A 5 -69.28 -9.76 -10.96
C VAL A 5 -69.33 -8.43 -10.21
N ARG A 6 -68.19 -7.79 -9.92
CA ARG A 6 -67.98 -6.34 -10.14
C ARG A 6 -66.61 -5.82 -9.69
N LYS A 7 -65.95 -5.20 -10.67
CA LYS A 7 -65.14 -3.97 -10.62
C LYS A 7 -63.63 -4.12 -10.37
N ILE A 8 -62.93 -4.11 -11.50
CA ILE A 8 -61.60 -3.54 -11.70
C ILE A 8 -61.55 -2.15 -11.03
N PHE A 9 -60.57 -1.93 -10.15
CA PHE A 9 -60.08 -0.60 -9.80
C PHE A 9 -58.62 -0.53 -10.25
N MET A 10 -58.41 0.12 -11.38
CA MET A 10 -57.09 0.55 -11.86
C MET A 10 -56.72 1.78 -11.03
N GLY A 11 -55.90 1.59 -10.00
CA GLY A 11 -55.37 2.65 -9.15
C GLY A 11 -53.85 2.67 -9.23
N LEU A 12 -53.32 3.70 -9.87
CA LEU A 12 -51.90 4.00 -9.99
C LEU A 12 -51.36 4.60 -8.68
N SER A 13 -50.14 4.20 -8.29
CA SER A 13 -49.14 4.91 -7.47
C SER A 13 -48.83 4.42 -6.05
N ILE A 14 -47.50 4.38 -5.79
CA ILE A 14 -46.73 4.29 -4.52
C ILE A 14 -46.39 2.85 -4.08
N LEU A 15 -45.15 2.38 -3.88
CA LEU A 15 -43.76 2.81 -4.13
C LEU A 15 -42.87 1.61 -3.66
N LEU A 16 -41.71 1.40 -4.29
CA LEU A 16 -40.49 0.80 -3.70
C LEU A 16 -40.58 -0.53 -2.91
N PHE A 17 -40.73 -1.69 -3.55
CA PHE A 17 -40.30 -2.97 -2.94
C PHE A 17 -39.74 -3.96 -3.97
N ILE A 18 -38.96 -3.45 -4.92
CA ILE A 18 -37.85 -4.23 -5.47
C ILE A 18 -36.60 -3.59 -4.88
N PHE A 19 -36.48 -3.68 -3.56
CA PHE A 19 -35.17 -3.50 -2.94
C PHE A 19 -34.30 -4.56 -3.63
N PRO A 20 -33.22 -4.15 -4.32
CA PRO A 20 -32.27 -5.15 -4.80
C PRO A 20 -31.90 -5.94 -3.55
N VAL A 21 -31.90 -7.27 -3.65
CA VAL A 21 -31.18 -8.08 -2.69
C VAL A 21 -29.80 -7.46 -2.65
N LEU A 22 -29.59 -6.69 -1.59
CA LEU A 22 -28.33 -6.08 -1.25
C LEU A 22 -27.38 -7.26 -1.30
N VAL A 23 -26.46 -7.20 -2.25
CA VAL A 23 -25.34 -8.12 -2.35
C VAL A 23 -24.56 -7.93 -1.06
N ILE A 24 -25.00 -8.61 -0.01
CA ILE A 24 -24.17 -8.99 1.12
C ILE A 24 -23.53 -10.30 0.67
N ALA A 25 -22.75 -10.22 -0.41
CA ALA A 25 -21.73 -11.23 -0.65
C ALA A 25 -20.69 -10.98 0.45
N ASP A 26 -20.80 -11.81 1.48
CA ASP A 26 -19.85 -12.10 2.53
C ASP A 26 -18.56 -11.24 2.56
N GLU A 27 -18.65 -10.04 3.15
CA GLU A 27 -17.48 -9.19 3.41
C GLU A 27 -16.44 -9.94 4.26
N LYS A 28 -16.88 -10.92 5.06
CA LYS A 28 -16.03 -11.67 5.99
C LYS A 28 -15.22 -12.77 5.31
N GLU A 29 -15.77 -13.51 4.35
CA GLU A 29 -15.00 -14.52 3.58
C GLU A 29 -13.95 -13.87 2.65
N ALA A 30 -14.28 -12.71 2.07
CA ALA A 30 -13.33 -11.95 1.26
C ALA A 30 -12.15 -11.39 2.10
N THR A 31 -12.40 -10.98 3.35
CA THR A 31 -11.33 -10.52 4.24
C THR A 31 -10.44 -11.67 4.74
N ASP A 32 -11.00 -12.83 5.08
CA ASP A 32 -10.23 -13.98 5.55
C ASP A 32 -9.27 -14.51 4.48
N SER A 33 -9.71 -14.55 3.21
CA SER A 33 -8.86 -14.94 2.08
C SER A 33 -7.77 -13.92 1.77
N THR A 34 -8.07 -12.62 1.89
CA THR A 34 -7.10 -11.54 1.68
C THR A 34 -6.01 -11.53 2.76
N ASP A 35 -6.38 -11.77 4.02
CA ASP A 35 -5.42 -11.84 5.14
C ASP A 35 -4.46 -13.03 5.00
N GLN A 36 -4.96 -14.20 4.56
CA GLN A 36 -4.10 -15.36 4.28
C GLN A 36 -3.12 -15.11 3.14
N LEU A 37 -3.58 -14.47 2.05
CA LEU A 37 -2.71 -14.08 0.95
C LEU A 37 -1.67 -13.06 1.40
N TYR A 38 -2.04 -12.11 2.26
CA TYR A 38 -1.12 -11.15 2.84
C TYR A 38 -0.01 -11.83 3.64
N GLU A 39 -0.35 -12.78 4.52
CA GLU A 39 0.66 -13.51 5.31
C GLU A 39 1.61 -14.32 4.41
N LYS A 40 1.09 -14.93 3.33
CA LYS A 40 1.92 -15.60 2.33
C LYS A 40 2.88 -14.64 1.63
N ALA A 41 2.38 -13.51 1.13
CA ALA A 41 3.18 -12.50 0.45
C ALA A 41 4.25 -11.90 1.38
N TYR A 42 3.88 -11.62 2.63
CA TYR A 42 4.78 -11.14 3.66
C TYR A 42 5.88 -12.18 3.99
N GLY A 43 5.53 -13.46 4.05
CA GLY A 43 6.50 -14.56 4.18
C GLY A 43 7.52 -14.60 3.03
N LEU A 44 7.06 -14.44 1.78
CA LEU A 44 7.93 -14.36 0.60
C LEU A 44 8.84 -13.13 0.64
N TYR A 45 8.31 -11.97 1.04
CA TYR A 45 9.08 -10.76 1.27
C TYR A 45 10.21 -10.99 2.29
N ASN A 46 9.92 -11.64 3.42
CA ASN A 46 10.93 -11.97 4.45
C ASN A 46 11.99 -12.96 3.94
N GLN A 47 11.65 -13.79 2.95
CA GLN A 47 12.59 -14.68 2.25
C GLN A 47 13.34 -13.97 1.10
N SER A 48 13.18 -12.65 0.95
CA SER A 48 13.73 -11.85 -0.17
C SER A 48 13.25 -12.29 -1.56
N LYS A 49 12.15 -13.06 -1.63
CA LYS A 49 11.49 -13.47 -2.88
C LYS A 49 10.58 -12.37 -3.38
N TYR A 50 11.17 -11.22 -3.71
CA TYR A 50 10.42 -10.00 -3.97
C TYR A 50 9.51 -10.10 -5.20
N ASP A 51 9.94 -10.77 -6.27
CA ASP A 51 9.10 -10.93 -7.47
C ASP A 51 7.82 -11.74 -7.17
N GLU A 52 7.93 -12.83 -6.39
CA GLU A 52 6.77 -13.63 -5.96
C GLU A 52 5.88 -12.85 -4.98
N ALA A 53 6.48 -12.10 -4.04
CA ALA A 53 5.74 -11.26 -3.10
C ALA A 53 4.95 -10.15 -3.82
N ILE A 54 5.57 -9.49 -4.81
CA ILE A 54 4.96 -8.44 -5.64
C ILE A 54 3.71 -8.98 -6.33
N GLN A 55 3.77 -10.15 -6.97
CA GLN A 55 2.60 -10.73 -7.66
C GLN A 55 1.42 -10.91 -6.72
N ILE A 56 1.64 -11.45 -5.52
CA ILE A 56 0.56 -11.69 -4.56
C ILE A 56 0.05 -10.36 -3.99
N PHE A 57 0.92 -9.38 -3.71
CA PHE A 57 0.46 -8.06 -3.28
C PHE A 57 -0.38 -7.35 -4.35
N GLU A 58 -0.03 -7.47 -5.63
CA GLU A 58 -0.84 -6.94 -6.72
C GLU A 58 -2.21 -7.59 -6.77
N ASP A 59 -2.31 -8.91 -6.56
CA ASP A 59 -3.59 -9.62 -6.52
C ASP A 59 -4.44 -9.20 -5.32
N ILE A 60 -3.85 -9.07 -4.13
CA ILE A 60 -4.52 -8.52 -2.94
C ILE A 60 -5.09 -7.13 -3.23
N LEU A 61 -4.32 -6.26 -3.90
CA LEU A 61 -4.70 -4.88 -4.16
C LEU A 61 -5.71 -4.72 -5.32
N LYS A 62 -5.84 -5.73 -6.20
CA LYS A 62 -6.95 -5.79 -7.18
C LYS A 62 -8.28 -6.02 -6.48
N GLU A 63 -8.32 -6.93 -5.50
CA GLU A 63 -9.54 -7.27 -4.75
C GLU A 63 -9.85 -6.24 -3.65
N ASN A 64 -8.82 -5.80 -2.92
CA ASN A 64 -8.92 -4.80 -1.87
C ASN A 64 -7.90 -3.66 -2.06
N PRO A 65 -8.24 -2.65 -2.87
CA PRO A 65 -7.35 -1.50 -3.14
C PRO A 65 -7.00 -0.64 -1.92
N LYS A 66 -7.68 -0.84 -0.78
CA LYS A 66 -7.47 -0.09 0.46
C LYS A 66 -6.71 -0.89 1.52
N HIS A 67 -6.18 -2.06 1.17
CA HIS A 67 -5.43 -2.89 2.10
C HIS A 67 -4.06 -2.29 2.43
N LEU A 68 -4.00 -1.44 3.46
CA LEU A 68 -2.82 -0.66 3.84
C LEU A 68 -1.52 -1.47 3.93
N LYS A 69 -1.52 -2.61 4.66
CA LYS A 69 -0.28 -3.40 4.85
C LYS A 69 0.25 -3.95 3.53
N ALA A 70 -0.59 -4.59 2.72
CA ALA A 70 -0.26 -5.04 1.36
C ALA A 70 0.27 -3.89 0.49
N GLN A 71 -0.36 -2.70 0.51
CA GLN A 71 0.11 -1.53 -0.24
C GLN A 71 1.51 -1.09 0.21
N VAL A 72 1.80 -1.08 1.51
CA VAL A 72 3.12 -0.77 2.05
C VAL A 72 4.15 -1.83 1.64
N TYR A 73 3.86 -3.11 1.87
CA TYR A 73 4.81 -4.19 1.60
C TYR A 73 5.00 -4.46 0.10
N TYR A 74 4.05 -4.07 -0.76
CA TYR A 74 4.27 -3.98 -2.20
C TYR A 74 5.38 -2.98 -2.51
N GLY A 75 5.25 -1.74 -2.00
CA GLY A 75 6.27 -0.71 -2.12
C GLY A 75 7.63 -1.13 -1.57
N VAL A 76 7.66 -1.77 -0.39
CA VAL A 76 8.92 -2.26 0.22
C VAL A 76 9.53 -3.42 -0.58
N SER A 77 8.72 -4.30 -1.18
CA SER A 77 9.23 -5.36 -2.07
C SER A 77 9.85 -4.77 -3.35
N LEU A 78 9.26 -3.71 -3.90
CA LEU A 78 9.85 -2.95 -5.01
C LEU A 78 11.19 -2.30 -4.63
N MET A 79 11.33 -1.80 -3.39
CA MET A 79 12.64 -1.35 -2.88
C MET A 79 13.67 -2.47 -2.83
N GLY A 80 13.26 -3.70 -2.47
CA GLY A 80 14.11 -4.90 -2.50
C GLY A 80 14.60 -5.24 -3.91
N LYS A 81 13.83 -4.85 -4.94
CA LYS A 81 14.20 -4.94 -6.36
C LYS A 81 15.00 -3.73 -6.87
N GLU A 82 15.29 -2.76 -6.01
CA GLU A 82 15.88 -1.46 -6.36
C GLU A 82 15.02 -0.64 -7.35
N ASP A 83 13.74 -0.98 -7.49
CA ASP A 83 12.75 -0.23 -8.28
C ASP A 83 12.16 0.90 -7.44
N PHE A 84 13.02 1.85 -7.09
CA PHE A 84 12.68 2.93 -6.16
C PHE A 84 11.62 3.88 -6.72
N ASP A 85 11.53 4.04 -8.04
CA ASP A 85 10.53 4.92 -8.66
C ASP A 85 9.12 4.34 -8.52
N ARG A 86 8.92 3.04 -8.77
CA ARG A 86 7.64 2.37 -8.50
C ARG A 86 7.37 2.25 -7.00
N ALA A 87 8.40 2.00 -6.18
CA ALA A 87 8.24 2.00 -4.74
C ALA A 87 7.67 3.33 -4.22
N ILE A 88 8.17 4.47 -4.72
CA ILE A 88 7.65 5.80 -4.34
C ILE A 88 6.17 5.92 -4.72
N GLN A 89 5.76 5.47 -5.90
CA GLN A 89 4.36 5.51 -6.33
C GLN A 89 3.45 4.72 -5.38
N GLU A 90 3.81 3.47 -5.08
CA GLU A 90 3.00 2.58 -4.23
C GLU A 90 3.01 3.02 -2.76
N LEU A 91 4.13 3.52 -2.25
CA LEU A 91 4.21 4.06 -0.88
C LEU A 91 3.46 5.39 -0.75
N THR A 92 3.35 6.19 -1.81
CA THR A 92 2.51 7.41 -1.81
C THR A 92 1.03 7.05 -1.73
N LYS A 93 0.60 5.95 -2.38
CA LYS A 93 -0.76 5.42 -2.19
C LYS A 93 -0.98 4.96 -0.75
N ALA A 94 -0.01 4.24 -0.16
CA ALA A 94 -0.10 3.84 1.25
C ALA A 94 -0.22 5.05 2.20
N LEU A 95 0.52 6.13 1.92
CA LEU A 95 0.45 7.36 2.70
C LEU A 95 -0.93 8.03 2.62
N ALA A 96 -1.63 7.90 1.48
CA ALA A 96 -2.99 8.40 1.32
C ALA A 96 -4.04 7.55 2.05
N LEU A 97 -3.75 6.27 2.33
CA LEU A 97 -4.61 5.39 3.12
C LEU A 97 -4.43 5.64 4.63
N ASP A 98 -3.19 5.75 5.09
CA ASP A 98 -2.86 6.11 6.47
C ASP A 98 -1.58 6.94 6.51
N GLU A 99 -1.76 8.23 6.77
CA GLU A 99 -0.67 9.20 6.87
C GLU A 99 0.25 8.95 8.06
N LYS A 100 -0.16 8.14 9.05
CA LYS A 100 0.58 7.92 10.30
C LYS A 100 1.32 6.60 10.34
N PHE A 101 1.16 5.74 9.33
CA PHE A 101 1.84 4.44 9.30
C PHE A 101 3.37 4.63 9.28
N PRO A 102 4.08 4.31 10.39
CA PRO A 102 5.47 4.76 10.57
C PRO A 102 6.43 4.23 9.50
N LEU A 103 6.24 2.98 9.07
CA LEU A 103 7.08 2.33 8.07
C LEU A 103 7.02 3.03 6.70
N THR A 104 5.86 3.60 6.33
CA THR A 104 5.67 4.27 5.04
C THR A 104 6.62 5.45 4.88
N HIS A 105 6.77 6.28 5.92
CA HIS A 105 7.67 7.42 5.89
C HIS A 105 9.13 7.00 5.75
N TYR A 106 9.56 6.01 6.53
CA TYR A 106 10.93 5.51 6.42
C TYR A 106 11.21 4.89 5.04
N ALA A 107 10.27 4.09 4.51
CA ALA A 107 10.39 3.49 3.19
C ALA A 107 10.45 4.54 2.07
N LEU A 108 9.65 5.61 2.16
CA LEU A 108 9.73 6.76 1.23
C LEU A 108 11.08 7.46 1.34
N ALA A 109 11.57 7.72 2.56
CA ALA A 109 12.87 8.35 2.77
C ALA A 109 14.00 7.56 2.09
N VAL A 110 14.02 6.24 2.28
CA VAL A 110 15.00 5.34 1.63
C VAL A 110 14.85 5.36 0.12
N SER A 111 13.62 5.32 -0.40
CA SER A 111 13.37 5.31 -1.84
C SER A 111 13.81 6.60 -2.52
N PHE A 112 13.51 7.77 -1.95
CA PHE A 112 13.99 9.05 -2.45
C PHE A 112 15.52 9.20 -2.37
N ALA A 113 16.14 8.62 -1.34
CA ALA A 113 17.58 8.67 -1.16
C ALA A 113 18.34 7.73 -2.10
N ARG A 114 17.73 6.60 -2.50
CA ARG A 114 18.39 5.54 -3.28
C ARG A 114 17.97 5.45 -4.74
N LYS A 115 16.91 6.15 -5.18
CA LYS A 115 16.55 6.23 -6.61
C LYS A 115 17.71 6.77 -7.44
N LYS A 116 17.71 6.45 -8.75
CA LYS A 116 18.80 6.77 -9.69
C LYS A 116 19.25 8.23 -9.64
N SER A 117 18.31 9.14 -9.45
CA SER A 117 18.55 10.57 -9.23
C SER A 117 18.08 10.94 -7.82
N PRO A 118 18.93 10.79 -6.78
CA PRO A 118 18.52 10.99 -5.40
C PRO A 118 17.92 12.37 -5.15
N ASP A 119 16.84 12.40 -4.37
CA ASP A 119 16.23 13.62 -3.88
C ASP A 119 16.48 13.73 -2.38
N ALA A 120 17.58 14.40 -2.04
CA ALA A 120 18.03 14.53 -0.67
C ALA A 120 17.06 15.35 0.20
N GLN A 121 16.33 16.29 -0.41
CA GLN A 121 15.34 17.11 0.29
C GLN A 121 14.12 16.28 0.67
N LYS A 122 13.58 15.51 -0.28
CA LYS A 122 12.46 14.58 -0.01
C LYS A 122 12.86 13.48 0.95
N ALA A 123 14.06 12.92 0.80
CA ALA A 123 14.57 11.92 1.72
C ALA A 123 14.59 12.45 3.17
N GLN A 124 15.10 13.67 3.38
CA GLN A 124 15.11 14.30 4.70
C GLN A 124 13.70 14.58 5.23
N GLU A 125 12.80 15.10 4.38
CA GLU A 125 11.42 15.39 4.74
C GLU A 125 10.72 14.14 5.32
N TYR A 126 10.80 13.02 4.61
CA TYR A 126 10.18 11.77 5.05
C TYR A 126 10.91 11.12 6.22
N LEU A 127 12.23 11.31 6.31
CA LEU A 127 13.01 10.86 7.45
C LEU A 127 12.58 11.56 8.75
N ASP A 128 12.34 12.87 8.70
CA ASP A 128 11.88 13.66 9.84
C ASP A 128 10.46 13.25 10.28
N ARG A 129 9.58 12.96 9.32
CA ARG A 129 8.23 12.43 9.59
C ARG A 129 8.29 11.05 10.27
N ALA A 130 9.17 10.16 9.81
CA ALA A 130 9.37 8.86 10.45
C ALA A 130 9.84 9.00 11.91
N LYS A 131 10.81 9.89 12.17
CA LYS A 131 11.27 10.17 13.54
C LYS A 131 10.16 10.74 14.42
N LYS A 132 9.35 11.66 13.87
CA LYS A 132 8.21 12.26 14.59
C LYS A 132 7.15 11.24 14.98
N SER A 133 6.96 10.17 14.21
CA SER A 133 6.06 9.06 14.58
C SER A 133 6.65 8.10 15.61
N GLY A 134 7.85 8.36 16.12
CA GLY A 134 8.57 7.47 17.04
C GLY A 134 9.27 6.30 16.34
N TYR A 135 9.36 6.29 15.00
CA TYR A 135 10.10 5.25 14.28
C TYR A 135 11.59 5.40 14.54
N ARG A 136 12.24 4.29 14.93
CA ARG A 136 13.68 4.27 15.15
C ARG A 136 14.41 4.20 13.81
N VAL A 137 15.05 5.31 13.45
CA VAL A 137 15.91 5.36 12.26
C VAL A 137 17.33 4.92 12.64
N PRO A 138 17.98 4.05 11.83
CA PRO A 138 19.40 3.76 11.98
C PRO A 138 20.29 5.00 11.76
N SER A 139 21.25 5.25 12.65
CA SER A 139 22.15 6.41 12.55
C SER A 139 22.94 6.47 11.24
N TRP A 140 23.30 5.33 10.65
CA TRP A 140 23.99 5.28 9.36
C TRP A 140 23.14 5.89 8.24
N PHE A 141 21.82 5.70 8.29
CA PHE A 141 20.92 6.24 7.27
C PHE A 141 20.73 7.74 7.42
N GLU A 142 20.74 8.25 8.65
CA GLU A 142 20.73 9.70 8.90
C GLU A 142 21.98 10.38 8.32
N GLN A 143 23.15 9.79 8.57
CA GLN A 143 24.40 10.28 8.00
C GLN A 143 24.41 10.19 6.47
N TYR A 144 23.83 9.13 5.91
CA TYR A 144 23.68 8.98 4.46
C TYR A 144 22.86 10.12 3.87
N VAL A 145 21.67 10.41 4.41
CA VAL A 145 20.82 11.51 3.93
C VAL A 145 21.52 12.87 4.08
N GLU A 146 22.24 13.11 5.19
CA GLU A 146 22.97 14.37 5.39
C GLU A 146 24.14 14.54 4.41
N ARG A 147 24.87 13.47 4.12
CA ARG A 147 25.93 13.52 3.10
C ARG A 147 25.35 13.69 1.69
N LEU A 148 24.16 13.16 1.39
CA LEU A 148 23.46 13.42 0.12
C LEU A 148 23.14 14.91 -0.02
N LYS A 149 22.61 15.54 1.04
CA LYS A 149 22.27 16.97 1.05
C LYS A 149 23.49 17.87 0.86
N THR A 150 24.61 17.51 1.48
CA THR A 150 25.85 18.29 1.40
C THR A 150 26.70 18.00 0.17
N GLY A 151 26.24 17.12 -0.73
CA GLY A 151 26.99 16.72 -1.93
C GLY A 151 28.26 15.90 -1.64
N LYS A 152 28.39 15.38 -0.41
CA LYS A 152 29.56 14.60 0.06
C LYS A 152 29.42 13.09 -0.20
N ILE A 153 28.41 12.66 -0.97
CA ILE A 153 28.25 11.27 -1.42
C ILE A 153 28.57 11.19 -2.89
N LEU A 154 29.56 10.35 -3.21
CA LEU A 154 29.73 9.77 -4.53
C LEU A 154 28.66 8.69 -4.72
N PRO A 155 27.81 8.76 -5.76
CA PRO A 155 26.71 7.81 -5.94
C PRO A 155 27.22 6.38 -6.16
N GLN A 156 26.84 5.49 -5.24
CA GLN A 156 26.79 4.01 -5.22
C GLN A 156 27.99 3.15 -5.70
N LYS A 157 28.97 3.66 -6.46
CA LYS A 157 29.99 2.79 -7.07
C LYS A 157 31.11 2.32 -6.12
N GLU A 158 31.26 2.90 -4.94
CA GLU A 158 32.47 2.71 -4.13
C GLU A 158 32.33 1.72 -2.96
N GLU A 159 31.12 1.40 -2.50
CA GLU A 159 30.95 0.48 -1.35
C GLU A 159 31.03 -1.00 -1.74
N LYS A 160 30.82 -1.36 -3.02
CA LYS A 160 30.94 -2.75 -3.51
C LYS A 160 32.38 -3.24 -3.71
N GLN A 161 33.41 -2.42 -3.48
CA GLN A 161 34.82 -2.82 -3.63
C GLN A 161 35.51 -3.23 -2.31
N LYS A 162 34.77 -3.36 -1.21
CA LYS A 162 35.36 -3.70 0.11
C LYS A 162 34.78 -4.94 0.78
N GLN A 163 34.18 -5.86 0.03
CA GLN A 163 33.87 -7.21 0.52
C GLN A 163 34.44 -8.25 -0.44
#